data_AF-A0A9R1C1U4-F1
#
_entry.id   AF-A0A9R1C1U4-F1
#
_cell.length_a   1.000
_cell.length_b   1.000
_cell.length_c   1.000
_cell.angle_alpha   90.00
_cell.angle_beta   90.00
_cell.angle_gamma   90.00
#
_symmetry.space_group_name_H-M   'P 1'
#
loop_
_entity.id
_entity.type
_entity.pdbx_description
1 polymer ?
#
loop_
_entity_poly.entity_id
_entity_poly.type
_entity_poly.pdbx_seq_one_letter_code
_entity_poly.pdbx_strand_id
1 'polypeptide(L)'
;MAFPRSPDSSMSSYASTLTLSSCPSSYISIGSSNPSSFTAVAIIPTGAGDHSPALAATGAPEFIQGNKLQQHQDPPESEPKFPKQEINGWEHPDLCSPSKQLKNVTTSIKEISRWARSSPGVKVNSNIRLLESVFSLIQVVTSTAPHPDHIVDMIRVHDALANLLLVLPKNIFPFLVQDFAQIVDELGPKRGASLSARFEKTLHDLRRSIRSGLQVLNVKIFDYTSEVVPQGGGIHEITKYLLKYILSLLDNGRSLKIILVGDEQDGMVEMETLQDAVATLISHLEIMLEKESHRYQDAGLKQMFMVNNVNFVLHQVEGSEIKYLLGDDWVLKHQDQMKDHISSFINISWESVMYCFHVKTNKIPIFSNLPTLQIFNLQFEKTYWTQKTWKVENPLLRSNMRKSVSEKLVQAYSTYLEKHKNKAPKLMKYTPEDLEKLLSDLFEG
;
A
#
# COMPACT_ATOMS: atom_id res chain seq x y z
N MET A 1 -31.17 15.65 -70.71
CA MET A 1 -30.72 14.51 -71.55
C MET A 1 -29.83 13.61 -70.70
N ALA A 2 -30.26 12.35 -70.56
CA ALA A 2 -29.47 11.13 -70.35
C ALA A 2 -28.35 11.05 -69.28
N PHE A 3 -28.63 10.26 -68.23
CA PHE A 3 -27.71 9.26 -67.64
C PHE A 3 -27.29 8.20 -68.70
N PRO A 4 -26.23 7.36 -68.56
CA PRO A 4 -25.80 6.63 -67.34
C PRO A 4 -24.24 6.52 -67.19
N ARG A 5 -23.56 5.77 -66.29
CA ARG A 5 -23.79 4.53 -65.54
C ARG A 5 -22.62 4.36 -64.52
N SER A 6 -22.91 3.94 -63.28
CA SER A 6 -21.97 3.24 -62.37
C SER A 6 -21.90 1.73 -62.76
N PRO A 7 -21.14 0.78 -62.13
CA PRO A 7 -21.09 0.57 -60.66
C PRO A 7 -19.80 -0.07 -60.02
N ASP A 8 -19.82 -0.01 -58.67
CA ASP A 8 -19.42 -1.02 -57.67
C ASP A 8 -18.06 -1.11 -56.95
N SER A 9 -18.24 -1.32 -55.63
CA SER A 9 -17.39 -1.83 -54.53
C SER A 9 -16.45 -0.83 -53.83
N SER A 10 -16.43 -0.66 -52.49
CA SER A 10 -17.11 -1.31 -51.36
C SER A 10 -17.01 -0.43 -50.09
N MET A 11 -17.97 -0.58 -49.18
CA MET A 11 -18.03 0.06 -47.86
C MET A 11 -17.02 -0.52 -46.87
N SER A 12 -16.51 0.29 -45.94
CA SER A 12 -16.58 -0.02 -44.49
C SER A 12 -16.25 1.22 -43.64
N SER A 13 -17.23 1.65 -42.85
CA SER A 13 -17.09 2.50 -41.67
C SER A 13 -16.62 1.65 -40.48
N TYR A 14 -15.86 2.22 -39.54
CA TYR A 14 -16.24 2.36 -38.13
C TYR A 14 -15.06 2.89 -37.32
N ALA A 15 -15.33 3.95 -36.56
CA ALA A 15 -14.52 4.42 -35.45
C ALA A 15 -14.51 3.38 -34.32
N SER A 16 -13.39 3.26 -33.60
CA SER A 16 -13.32 2.48 -32.37
C SER A 16 -12.47 3.22 -31.34
N THR A 17 -13.20 3.79 -30.40
CA THR A 17 -12.80 4.21 -29.06
C THR A 17 -12.24 3.01 -28.30
N LEU A 18 -11.02 3.10 -27.75
CA LEU A 18 -10.50 2.08 -26.85
C LEU A 18 -11.00 2.37 -25.43
N THR A 19 -12.05 1.67 -25.05
CA THR A 19 -12.49 1.50 -23.67
C THR A 19 -11.66 0.40 -23.02
N LEU A 20 -11.00 0.71 -21.90
CA LEU A 20 -10.39 -0.27 -21.00
C LEU A 20 -11.50 -1.09 -20.33
N SER A 21 -11.86 -2.18 -21.00
CA SER A 21 -12.78 -3.21 -20.51
C SER A 21 -12.08 -4.12 -19.51
N SER A 22 -12.58 -4.10 -18.27
CA SER A 22 -13.04 -5.27 -17.51
C SER A 22 -12.31 -6.60 -17.72
N CYS A 23 -11.56 -7.03 -16.70
CA CYS A 23 -11.33 -8.45 -16.43
C CYS A 23 -12.53 -9.02 -15.64
N PRO A 24 -13.28 -10.00 -16.18
CA PRO A 24 -14.23 -10.76 -15.38
C PRO A 24 -13.52 -11.96 -14.73
N SER A 25 -13.54 -12.04 -13.39
CA SER A 25 -13.27 -13.29 -12.70
C SER A 25 -14.43 -14.25 -12.94
N SER A 26 -14.29 -15.14 -13.93
CA SER A 26 -15.18 -16.27 -14.11
C SER A 26 -14.70 -17.48 -13.31
N TYR A 27 -15.61 -17.95 -12.46
CA TYR A 27 -15.58 -19.27 -11.85
C TYR A 27 -15.46 -20.37 -12.90
N ILE A 28 -14.51 -21.30 -12.73
CA ILE A 28 -14.59 -22.66 -13.26
C ILE A 28 -14.23 -23.63 -12.15
N SER A 29 -15.28 -24.30 -11.66
CA SER A 29 -15.21 -25.58 -10.96
C SER A 29 -15.24 -26.67 -12.03
N ILE A 30 -14.32 -27.65 -11.97
CA ILE A 30 -14.48 -29.06 -12.41
C ILE A 30 -13.23 -29.83 -11.96
N GLY A 31 -13.43 -31.02 -11.38
CA GLY A 31 -12.56 -32.17 -11.66
C GLY A 31 -11.78 -32.74 -10.50
N SER A 32 -12.45 -33.53 -9.65
CA SER A 32 -11.80 -34.49 -8.76
C SER A 32 -10.97 -35.50 -9.55
N SER A 33 -9.77 -35.83 -9.08
CA SER A 33 -9.08 -37.08 -9.40
C SER A 33 -8.15 -37.46 -8.24
N ASN A 34 -8.56 -38.47 -7.46
CA ASN A 34 -7.66 -39.29 -6.64
C ASN A 34 -6.72 -40.09 -7.59
N PRO A 35 -5.51 -40.45 -7.14
CA PRO A 35 -5.36 -41.77 -6.53
C PRO A 35 -4.41 -41.84 -5.32
N SER A 36 -4.89 -42.57 -4.32
CA SER A 36 -4.26 -43.72 -3.63
C SER A 36 -2.75 -43.76 -3.34
N SER A 37 -2.48 -43.90 -2.04
CA SER A 37 -1.58 -44.89 -1.40
C SER A 37 -0.08 -44.85 -1.68
N PHE A 38 0.71 -44.52 -0.64
CA PHE A 38 1.84 -45.37 -0.23
C PHE A 38 2.04 -45.30 1.29
N THR A 39 1.90 -46.45 1.93
CA THR A 39 2.35 -46.82 3.27
C THR A 39 3.89 -46.85 3.33
N ALA A 40 4.48 -46.34 4.40
CA ALA A 40 5.80 -46.80 4.86
C ALA A 40 5.89 -46.77 6.38
N VAL A 41 6.29 -47.92 6.92
CA VAL A 41 6.42 -48.29 8.33
C VAL A 41 7.80 -47.86 8.86
N ALA A 42 7.81 -47.51 10.15
CA ALA A 42 8.85 -47.46 11.19
C ALA A 42 10.35 -47.62 10.83
N ILE A 43 11.20 -46.96 11.64
CA ILE A 43 12.25 -47.60 12.46
C ILE A 43 12.75 -46.60 13.52
N ILE A 44 12.78 -47.06 14.78
CA ILE A 44 13.44 -46.47 15.96
C ILE A 44 14.90 -46.94 15.96
N PRO A 45 15.83 -46.20 16.60
CA PRO A 45 16.74 -46.90 17.51
C PRO A 45 16.81 -46.27 18.90
N THR A 46 16.73 -47.18 19.87
CA THR A 46 17.00 -47.07 21.31
C THR A 46 18.48 -47.26 21.63
N GLY A 47 18.92 -46.68 22.75
CA GLY A 47 20.14 -47.05 23.50
C GLY A 47 20.63 -45.84 24.31
N ALA A 48 20.33 -45.66 25.61
CA ALA A 48 20.59 -46.45 26.83
C ALA A 48 22.03 -46.32 27.37
N GLY A 49 22.14 -45.99 28.67
CA GLY A 49 23.35 -46.08 29.52
C GLY A 49 23.72 -44.76 30.21
N ASP A 50 23.09 -44.39 31.34
CA ASP A 50 23.42 -44.76 32.74
C ASP A 50 24.66 -44.05 33.32
N HIS A 51 24.47 -43.17 34.31
CA HIS A 51 24.83 -43.37 35.73
C HIS A 51 24.85 -42.04 36.53
N SER A 52 24.01 -42.02 37.57
CA SER A 52 23.84 -41.04 38.66
C SER A 52 25.04 -41.05 39.67
N PRO A 53 24.97 -40.53 40.92
CA PRO A 53 23.96 -39.69 41.60
C PRO A 53 24.51 -38.58 42.55
N ALA A 54 23.56 -37.93 43.26
CA ALA A 54 23.63 -37.47 44.67
C ALA A 54 24.23 -36.06 44.93
N LEU A 55 23.77 -35.24 45.90
CA LEU A 55 22.80 -35.37 47.00
C LEU A 55 22.38 -33.96 47.48
N ALA A 56 21.25 -33.92 48.19
CA ALA A 56 20.47 -32.79 48.67
C ALA A 56 21.00 -32.08 49.93
N ALA A 57 20.46 -30.88 50.24
CA ALA A 57 20.11 -30.37 51.60
C ALA A 57 19.70 -28.87 51.51
N THR A 58 18.41 -28.51 51.61
CA THR A 58 17.67 -28.02 52.81
C THR A 58 18.02 -26.61 53.31
N GLY A 59 17.00 -25.75 53.43
CA GLY A 59 17.00 -24.57 54.31
C GLY A 59 16.07 -23.44 53.86
N ALA A 60 15.00 -23.19 54.62
CA ALA A 60 14.11 -22.03 54.58
C ALA A 60 13.86 -21.58 56.03
N PRO A 61 13.14 -20.48 56.33
CA PRO A 61 13.12 -19.11 55.77
C PRO A 61 13.38 -18.04 56.87
N GLU A 62 13.50 -16.76 56.55
CA GLU A 62 13.38 -15.68 57.56
C GLU A 62 12.75 -14.39 57.00
N PHE A 63 11.92 -13.78 57.85
CA PHE A 63 11.02 -12.64 57.65
C PHE A 63 11.61 -11.42 58.36
N ILE A 64 11.73 -10.23 57.73
CA ILE A 64 11.59 -8.91 58.41
C ILE A 64 11.02 -7.87 57.43
N GLN A 65 10.11 -7.07 57.98
CA GLN A 65 9.25 -6.05 57.39
C GLN A 65 9.83 -4.63 57.58
N GLY A 66 9.61 -3.71 56.62
CA GLY A 66 9.92 -2.28 56.80
C GLY A 66 9.67 -1.40 55.56
N ASN A 67 8.55 -0.67 55.55
CA ASN A 67 8.17 0.34 54.55
C ASN A 67 8.93 1.68 54.72
N LYS A 68 9.40 2.30 53.63
CA LYS A 68 9.02 3.68 53.20
C LYS A 68 9.72 4.17 51.91
N LEU A 69 8.87 4.56 50.95
CA LEU A 69 8.99 5.55 49.86
C LEU A 69 10.35 6.14 49.46
N GLN A 70 10.73 5.92 48.19
CA GLN A 70 11.07 7.00 47.24
C GLN A 70 10.95 6.55 45.78
N GLN A 71 10.52 7.48 44.94
CA GLN A 71 10.14 7.36 43.53
C GLN A 71 11.32 6.93 42.63
N HIS A 72 11.09 5.99 41.72
CA HIS A 72 11.45 6.11 40.30
C HIS A 72 10.82 4.95 39.51
N GLN A 73 9.95 5.29 38.56
CA GLN A 73 9.50 4.42 37.48
C GLN A 73 10.65 4.19 36.49
N ASP A 74 10.87 2.94 36.06
CA ASP A 74 10.88 2.52 34.65
C ASP A 74 11.02 0.97 34.51
N PRO A 75 10.46 0.35 33.46
CA PRO A 75 10.33 -1.12 33.32
C PRO A 75 11.51 -1.79 32.59
N PRO A 76 11.66 -3.14 32.64
CA PRO A 76 12.55 -3.86 31.74
C PRO A 76 11.82 -4.14 30.42
N GLU A 77 12.07 -3.32 29.40
CA GLU A 77 11.72 -3.59 28.00
C GLU A 77 12.74 -4.56 27.37
N SER A 78 12.26 -5.72 26.90
CA SER A 78 12.95 -6.52 25.90
C SER A 78 12.11 -6.52 24.62
N GLU A 79 12.38 -5.53 23.77
CA GLU A 79 11.70 -5.27 22.49
C GLU A 79 12.12 -6.24 21.36
N PRO A 80 11.20 -6.64 20.47
CA PRO A 80 11.54 -7.18 19.16
C PRO A 80 11.98 -6.05 18.21
N LYS A 81 13.18 -6.19 17.63
CA LYS A 81 13.80 -5.22 16.69
C LYS A 81 13.04 -5.12 15.36
N PHE A 82 12.55 -3.93 15.05
CA PHE A 82 12.38 -3.50 13.65
C PHE A 82 13.77 -3.37 12.97
N PRO A 83 13.87 -3.51 11.64
CA PRO A 83 14.98 -2.91 10.92
C PRO A 83 15.02 -1.43 11.28
N LYS A 84 16.14 -0.97 11.84
CA LYS A 84 16.46 0.46 11.84
C LYS A 84 16.70 0.87 10.39
N GLN A 85 15.63 1.15 9.65
CA GLN A 85 15.72 2.14 8.60
C GLN A 85 15.00 3.36 9.12
N GLU A 86 15.82 4.37 9.39
CA GLU A 86 15.42 5.75 9.52
C GLU A 86 14.24 6.05 8.59
N ILE A 87 13.38 6.98 8.98
CA ILE A 87 12.50 7.68 8.02
C ILE A 87 13.36 8.60 7.09
N ASN A 88 14.69 8.39 7.09
CA ASN A 88 15.71 8.84 6.16
C ASN A 88 16.35 7.67 5.37
N GLY A 89 15.77 6.46 5.37
CA GLY A 89 16.44 5.23 4.94
C GLY A 89 16.24 4.86 3.48
N TRP A 90 16.80 5.65 2.56
CA TRP A 90 17.33 5.12 1.30
C TRP A 90 18.78 5.58 1.05
N GLU A 91 19.44 6.06 2.11
CA GLU A 91 20.78 6.62 2.02
C GLU A 91 21.82 5.49 1.98
N HIS A 92 22.57 5.42 0.88
CA HIS A 92 23.79 4.62 0.77
C HIS A 92 24.81 5.13 1.83
N PRO A 93 25.42 4.26 2.66
CA PRO A 93 26.23 4.68 3.81
C PRO A 93 27.44 5.57 3.48
N ASP A 94 27.96 5.48 2.25
CA ASP A 94 29.23 6.14 1.88
C ASP A 94 29.09 7.37 0.96
N LEU A 95 27.86 7.84 0.69
CA LEU A 95 27.61 9.05 -0.10
C LEU A 95 26.53 9.88 0.59
N CYS A 96 26.78 11.17 0.80
CA CYS A 96 25.74 12.10 1.25
C CYS A 96 24.52 11.94 0.33
N SER A 97 23.37 11.54 0.89
CA SER A 97 22.16 11.20 0.14
C SER A 97 21.87 12.16 -1.01
N PRO A 98 21.60 11.64 -2.23
CA PRO A 98 21.24 12.51 -3.34
C PRO A 98 20.02 13.39 -3.04
N SER A 99 19.12 12.98 -2.14
CA SER A 99 17.99 13.81 -1.66
C SER A 99 18.45 15.03 -0.84
N LYS A 100 19.47 14.88 0.02
CA LYS A 100 20.07 16.04 0.72
C LYS A 100 20.76 16.98 -0.26
N GLN A 101 21.44 16.44 -1.28
CA GLN A 101 22.06 17.25 -2.32
C GLN A 101 21.01 18.03 -3.15
N LEU A 102 19.91 17.40 -3.54
CA LEU A 102 18.83 18.04 -4.31
C LEU A 102 18.11 19.15 -3.52
N LYS A 103 17.96 19.00 -2.20
CA LYS A 103 17.46 20.08 -1.32
C LYS A 103 18.38 21.29 -1.30
N ASN A 104 19.69 21.06 -1.25
CA ASN A 104 20.68 22.13 -1.36
C ASN A 104 20.62 22.79 -2.74
N VAL A 105 20.50 22.01 -3.82
CA VAL A 105 20.31 22.53 -5.18
C VAL A 105 19.08 23.44 -5.27
N THR A 106 17.94 23.01 -4.72
CA THR A 106 16.71 23.81 -4.67
C THR A 106 16.94 25.15 -3.96
N THR A 107 17.68 25.14 -2.85
CA THR A 107 18.01 26.35 -2.08
C THR A 107 18.92 27.28 -2.88
N SER A 108 19.97 26.75 -3.51
CA SER A 108 20.87 27.50 -4.38
C SER A 108 20.12 28.15 -5.56
N ILE A 109 19.18 27.44 -6.19
CA ILE A 109 18.36 28.00 -7.27
C ILE A 109 17.51 29.18 -6.76
N LYS A 110 16.92 29.07 -5.56
CA LYS A 110 16.14 30.16 -4.94
C LYS A 110 17.02 31.37 -4.61
N GLU A 111 18.27 31.16 -4.17
CA GLU A 111 19.24 32.23 -3.95
C GLU A 111 19.58 32.97 -5.25
N ILE A 112 19.89 32.23 -6.32
CA ILE A 112 20.16 32.80 -7.64
C ILE A 112 18.93 33.57 -8.15
N SER A 113 17.72 33.04 -7.97
CA SER A 113 16.47 33.73 -8.33
C SER A 113 16.27 35.04 -7.57
N ARG A 114 16.64 35.09 -6.28
CA ARG A 114 16.56 36.31 -5.45
C ARG A 114 17.59 37.34 -5.89
N TRP A 115 18.83 36.89 -6.12
CA TRP A 115 19.90 37.72 -6.66
C TRP A 115 19.51 38.36 -8.00
N ALA A 116 18.98 37.55 -8.93
CA ALA A 116 18.54 38.00 -10.25
C ALA A 116 17.43 39.05 -10.21
N ARG A 117 16.62 39.09 -9.14
CA ARG A 117 15.55 40.08 -8.98
C ARG A 117 16.00 41.36 -8.28
N SER A 118 16.97 41.28 -7.39
CA SER A 118 17.20 42.34 -6.40
C SER A 118 18.54 43.05 -6.57
N SER A 119 19.57 42.35 -7.06
CA SER A 119 20.94 42.89 -7.09
C SER A 119 21.79 42.25 -8.19
N PRO A 120 21.36 42.32 -9.46
CA PRO A 120 22.00 41.62 -10.57
C PRO A 120 23.49 41.97 -10.76
N GLY A 121 23.92 43.18 -10.37
CA GLY A 121 25.32 43.63 -10.48
C GLY A 121 26.25 43.24 -9.31
N VAL A 122 25.75 42.60 -8.25
CA VAL A 122 26.55 42.29 -7.05
C VAL A 122 26.92 40.81 -7.01
N LYS A 123 28.19 40.47 -6.72
CA LYS A 123 28.67 39.08 -6.61
C LYS A 123 28.35 38.21 -7.84
N VAL A 124 28.43 38.80 -9.04
CA VAL A 124 28.09 38.15 -10.33
C VAL A 124 28.83 36.82 -10.50
N ASN A 125 30.17 36.83 -10.39
CA ASN A 125 30.99 35.62 -10.57
C ASN A 125 30.67 34.50 -9.57
N SER A 126 30.33 34.85 -8.33
CA SER A 126 29.97 33.86 -7.30
C SER A 126 28.63 33.18 -7.61
N ASN A 127 27.61 33.96 -8.01
CA ASN A 127 26.30 33.42 -8.37
C ASN A 127 26.36 32.59 -9.67
N ILE A 128 27.24 32.97 -10.60
CA ILE A 128 27.47 32.22 -11.84
C ILE A 128 28.13 30.87 -11.56
N ARG A 129 29.16 30.83 -10.70
CA ARG A 129 29.75 29.56 -10.24
C ARG A 129 28.75 28.68 -9.50
N LEU A 130 27.84 29.29 -8.72
CA LEU A 130 26.76 28.56 -8.04
C LEU A 130 25.80 27.93 -9.07
N LEU A 131 25.45 28.66 -10.15
CA LEU A 131 24.62 28.13 -11.23
C LEU A 131 25.30 26.97 -11.99
N GLU A 132 26.60 27.08 -12.26
CA GLU A 132 27.40 25.98 -12.85
C GLU A 132 27.42 24.73 -11.97
N SER A 133 27.56 24.93 -10.65
CA SER A 133 27.50 23.84 -9.67
C SER A 133 26.12 23.20 -9.65
N VAL A 134 25.04 23.98 -9.74
CA VAL A 134 23.66 23.48 -9.85
C VAL A 134 23.49 22.60 -11.09
N PHE A 135 23.91 23.08 -12.27
CA PHE A 135 23.80 22.28 -13.50
C PHE A 135 24.59 20.98 -13.43
N SER A 136 25.80 21.04 -12.88
CA SER A 136 26.67 19.87 -12.75
C SER A 136 26.05 18.83 -11.80
N LEU A 137 25.50 19.26 -10.66
CA LEU A 137 24.81 18.37 -9.71
C LEU A 137 23.55 17.75 -10.31
N ILE A 138 22.73 18.54 -11.02
CA ILE A 138 21.55 18.01 -11.71
C ILE A 138 21.96 16.97 -12.74
N GLN A 139 22.98 17.26 -13.57
CA GLN A 139 23.49 16.32 -14.55
C GLN A 139 23.96 15.01 -13.92
N VAL A 140 24.65 15.07 -12.77
CA VAL A 140 25.04 13.86 -12.03
C VAL A 140 23.80 13.07 -11.63
N VAL A 141 22.81 13.70 -11.00
CA VAL A 141 21.59 13.00 -10.55
C VAL A 141 20.81 12.42 -11.74
N THR A 142 20.60 13.17 -12.81
CA THR A 142 19.83 12.70 -13.98
C THR A 142 20.56 11.64 -14.80
N SER A 143 21.89 11.53 -14.66
CA SER A 143 22.69 10.47 -15.31
C SER A 143 22.80 9.19 -14.48
N THR A 144 22.44 9.23 -13.19
CA THR A 144 22.38 8.03 -12.36
C THR A 144 21.15 7.18 -12.66
N ALA A 145 21.18 5.91 -12.25
CA ALA A 145 20.03 5.03 -12.39
C ALA A 145 18.79 5.64 -11.71
N PRO A 146 17.64 5.72 -12.41
CA PRO A 146 16.43 6.30 -11.83
C PRO A 146 16.01 5.57 -10.55
N HIS A 147 15.72 6.33 -9.50
CA HIS A 147 15.34 5.79 -8.20
C HIS A 147 14.20 6.58 -7.54
N PRO A 148 13.22 5.93 -6.89
CA PRO A 148 12.05 6.61 -6.34
C PRO A 148 12.33 7.74 -5.34
N ASP A 149 13.34 7.62 -4.49
CA ASP A 149 13.53 8.53 -3.34
C ASP A 149 13.93 9.95 -3.74
N HIS A 150 14.42 10.11 -4.97
CA HIS A 150 14.84 11.40 -5.48
C HIS A 150 13.71 12.09 -6.23
N ILE A 151 12.61 11.40 -6.56
CA ILE A 151 11.55 11.94 -7.43
C ILE A 151 10.97 13.23 -6.87
N VAL A 152 10.56 13.25 -5.60
CA VAL A 152 9.95 14.43 -4.98
C VAL A 152 10.91 15.62 -4.97
N ASP A 153 12.18 15.39 -4.64
CA ASP A 153 13.18 16.46 -4.64
C ASP A 153 13.59 16.89 -6.06
N MET A 154 13.60 15.99 -7.04
CA MET A 154 13.80 16.32 -8.45
C MET A 154 12.65 17.17 -9.01
N ILE A 155 11.39 16.89 -8.62
CA ILE A 155 10.25 17.73 -8.99
C ILE A 155 10.42 19.15 -8.44
N ARG A 156 10.86 19.29 -7.19
CA ARG A 156 11.14 20.60 -6.56
C ARG A 156 12.28 21.34 -7.26
N VAL A 157 13.34 20.63 -7.63
CA VAL A 157 14.46 21.21 -8.40
C VAL A 157 13.99 21.65 -9.79
N HIS A 158 13.20 20.82 -10.48
CA HIS A 158 12.61 21.16 -11.77
C HIS A 158 11.75 22.42 -11.68
N ASP A 159 10.85 22.50 -10.69
CA ASP A 159 10.00 23.67 -10.48
C ASP A 159 10.83 24.94 -10.19
N ALA A 160 11.83 24.85 -9.32
CA ALA A 160 12.71 25.96 -9.01
C ALA A 160 13.49 26.42 -10.25
N LEU A 161 13.98 25.48 -11.06
CA LEU A 161 14.76 25.76 -12.26
C LEU A 161 13.90 26.39 -13.37
N ALA A 162 12.67 25.89 -13.57
CA ALA A 162 11.71 26.47 -14.50
C ALA A 162 11.35 27.90 -14.12
N ASN A 163 11.12 28.16 -12.83
CA ASN A 163 10.91 29.53 -12.33
C ASN A 163 12.13 30.44 -12.53
N LEU A 164 13.34 29.90 -12.38
CA LEU A 164 14.57 30.67 -12.61
C LEU A 164 14.72 31.07 -14.09
N LEU A 165 14.36 30.18 -15.02
CA LEU A 165 14.36 30.44 -16.46
C LEU A 165 13.44 31.60 -16.86
N LEU A 166 12.37 31.85 -16.11
CA LEU A 166 11.49 33.01 -16.35
C LEU A 166 12.10 34.35 -15.89
N VAL A 167 13.08 34.31 -14.98
CA VAL A 167 13.66 35.50 -14.32
C VAL A 167 14.98 35.91 -14.97
N LEU A 168 15.87 34.96 -15.25
CA LEU A 168 17.22 35.28 -15.75
C LEU A 168 17.23 36.03 -17.08
N PRO A 169 16.46 35.65 -18.11
CA PRO A 169 16.47 36.36 -19.39
C PRO A 169 15.98 37.80 -19.29
N LYS A 170 15.06 38.07 -18.37
CA LYS A 170 14.45 39.40 -18.21
C LYS A 170 15.35 40.36 -17.43
N ASN A 171 16.03 39.87 -16.41
CA ASN A 171 16.68 40.73 -15.43
C ASN A 171 18.21 40.69 -15.48
N ILE A 172 18.78 39.58 -15.98
CA ILE A 172 20.22 39.31 -15.91
C ILE A 172 20.84 39.33 -17.30
N PHE A 173 20.17 38.81 -18.33
CA PHE A 173 20.78 38.71 -19.66
C PHE A 173 21.09 40.08 -20.30
N PRO A 174 20.24 41.12 -20.21
CA PRO A 174 20.60 42.44 -20.73
C PRO A 174 21.87 43.00 -20.09
N PHE A 175 22.01 42.80 -18.78
CA PHE A 175 23.17 43.24 -18.00
C PHE A 175 24.44 42.43 -18.32
N LEU A 176 24.33 41.09 -18.37
CA LEU A 176 25.48 40.23 -18.66
C LEU A 176 25.97 40.37 -20.11
N VAL A 177 25.08 40.54 -21.09
CA VAL A 177 25.49 40.75 -22.49
C VAL A 177 26.21 42.09 -22.67
N GLN A 178 25.82 43.10 -21.89
CA GLN A 178 26.41 44.44 -21.96
C GLN A 178 27.77 44.52 -21.23
N ASP A 179 27.87 43.95 -20.02
CA ASP A 179 29.02 44.16 -19.13
C ASP A 179 29.90 42.91 -18.93
N PHE A 180 29.43 41.71 -19.34
CA PHE A 180 30.06 40.42 -19.04
C PHE A 180 29.90 39.36 -20.15
N ALA A 181 29.99 39.75 -21.44
CA ALA A 181 29.71 38.87 -22.58
C ALA A 181 30.51 37.55 -22.56
N GLN A 182 31.78 37.58 -22.15
CA GLN A 182 32.64 36.39 -22.03
C GLN A 182 32.09 35.34 -21.05
N ILE A 183 31.38 35.78 -19.99
CA ILE A 183 30.82 34.89 -18.98
C ILE A 183 29.53 34.22 -19.50
N VAL A 184 28.78 34.89 -20.37
CA VAL A 184 27.61 34.30 -21.04
C VAL A 184 28.06 33.14 -21.94
N ASP A 185 29.20 33.27 -22.60
CA ASP A 185 29.80 32.22 -23.42
C ASP A 185 30.31 31.03 -22.58
N GLU A 186 30.84 31.27 -21.36
CA GLU A 186 31.23 30.22 -20.41
C GLU A 186 30.03 29.44 -19.85
N LEU A 187 28.90 30.12 -19.64
CA LEU A 187 27.65 29.54 -19.15
C LEU A 187 26.92 28.72 -20.23
N GLY A 188 27.13 29.07 -21.50
CA GLY A 188 26.63 28.32 -22.64
C GLY A 188 27.31 26.94 -22.78
N PRO A 189 26.65 25.94 -23.38
CA PRO A 189 27.33 24.68 -23.70
C PRO A 189 28.56 24.91 -24.59
N LYS A 190 29.63 24.14 -24.36
CA LYS A 190 30.96 24.22 -25.05
C LYS A 190 30.94 24.17 -26.60
N ARG A 191 29.78 23.98 -27.24
CA ARG A 191 29.58 23.89 -28.70
C ARG A 191 28.82 25.10 -29.29
N GLY A 192 28.78 26.24 -28.61
CA GLY A 192 28.14 27.47 -29.13
C GLY A 192 26.61 27.49 -29.03
N ALA A 193 26.02 26.63 -28.20
CA ALA A 193 24.58 26.70 -27.90
C ALA A 193 24.31 27.80 -26.86
N SER A 194 23.08 28.31 -26.82
CA SER A 194 22.71 29.36 -25.86
C SER A 194 22.58 28.80 -24.43
N LEU A 195 22.75 29.67 -23.43
CA LEU A 195 22.42 29.34 -22.04
C LEU A 195 20.97 28.85 -21.89
N SER A 196 20.03 29.43 -22.64
CA SER A 196 18.64 28.95 -22.68
C SER A 196 18.55 27.47 -23.10
N ALA A 197 19.31 27.06 -24.12
CA ALA A 197 19.34 25.66 -24.55
C ALA A 197 19.87 24.72 -23.46
N ARG A 198 20.79 25.21 -22.60
CA ARG A 198 21.29 24.44 -21.44
C ARG A 198 20.21 24.27 -20.37
N PHE A 199 19.42 25.30 -20.08
CA PHE A 199 18.28 25.20 -19.17
C PHE A 199 17.24 24.21 -19.68
N GLU A 200 16.83 24.34 -20.95
CA GLU A 200 15.85 23.44 -21.57
C GLU A 200 16.30 21.99 -21.54
N LYS A 201 17.57 21.73 -21.88
CA LYS A 201 18.15 20.39 -21.78
C LYS A 201 18.11 19.86 -20.34
N THR A 202 18.48 20.68 -19.36
CA THR A 202 18.49 20.28 -17.95
C THR A 202 17.08 19.96 -17.44
N LEU A 203 16.08 20.76 -17.81
CA LEU A 203 14.67 20.51 -17.50
C LEU A 203 14.18 19.24 -18.19
N HIS A 204 14.54 19.02 -19.46
CA HIS A 204 14.24 17.79 -20.17
C HIS A 204 14.83 16.55 -19.47
N ASP A 205 16.12 16.59 -19.10
CA ASP A 205 16.79 15.47 -18.42
C ASP A 205 16.15 15.17 -17.05
N LEU A 206 15.72 16.20 -16.32
CA LEU A 206 14.93 16.05 -15.08
C LEU A 206 13.58 15.40 -15.35
N ARG A 207 12.82 15.88 -16.34
CA ARG A 207 11.51 15.31 -16.70
C ARG A 207 11.63 13.83 -17.06
N ARG A 208 12.61 13.48 -17.89
CA ARG A 208 12.92 12.09 -18.25
C ARG A 208 13.24 11.25 -17.01
N SER A 209 14.15 11.70 -16.15
CA SER A 209 14.56 10.97 -14.94
C SER A 209 13.40 10.76 -13.97
N ILE A 210 12.54 11.76 -13.77
CA ILE A 210 11.32 11.67 -12.94
C ILE A 210 10.36 10.62 -13.48
N ARG A 211 10.05 10.65 -14.80
CA ARG A 211 9.14 9.68 -15.43
C ARG A 211 9.69 8.26 -15.31
N SER A 212 10.97 8.05 -15.62
CA SER A 212 11.62 6.74 -15.46
C SER A 212 11.64 6.29 -13.99
N GLY A 213 11.86 7.20 -13.05
CA GLY A 213 11.79 6.90 -11.62
C GLY A 213 10.40 6.42 -11.19
N LEU A 214 9.33 7.05 -11.68
CA LEU A 214 7.95 6.63 -11.40
C LEU A 214 7.65 5.24 -12.00
N GLN A 215 8.16 4.94 -13.19
CA GLN A 215 8.07 3.59 -13.76
C GLN A 215 8.81 2.55 -12.91
N VAL A 216 10.01 2.88 -12.43
CA VAL A 216 10.77 2.02 -11.50
C VAL A 216 9.99 1.82 -10.19
N LEU A 217 9.38 2.87 -9.65
CA LEU A 217 8.53 2.77 -8.45
C LEU A 217 7.36 1.80 -8.66
N ASN A 218 6.68 1.90 -9.81
CA ASN A 218 5.59 0.99 -10.16
C ASN A 218 6.02 -0.47 -10.15
N VAL A 219 7.15 -0.79 -10.79
CA VAL A 219 7.71 -2.15 -10.80
C VAL A 219 8.09 -2.60 -9.39
N LYS A 220 8.76 -1.74 -8.61
CA LYS A 220 9.17 -2.06 -7.24
C LYS A 220 7.99 -2.36 -6.32
N ILE A 221 6.87 -1.65 -6.45
CA ILE A 221 5.66 -1.91 -5.66
C ILE A 221 5.04 -3.24 -6.07
N PHE A 222 4.92 -3.50 -7.36
CA PHE A 222 4.34 -4.74 -7.88
C PHE A 222 5.13 -5.98 -7.41
N ASP A 223 6.46 -5.92 -7.49
CA ASP A 223 7.35 -7.02 -7.09
C ASP A 223 7.59 -7.09 -5.58
N TYR A 224 7.18 -6.07 -4.81
CA TYR A 224 7.40 -6.02 -3.37
C TYR A 224 6.85 -7.27 -2.68
N THR A 225 7.65 -7.81 -1.76
CA THR A 225 7.32 -8.98 -0.94
C THR A 225 7.87 -8.71 0.45
N SER A 226 7.03 -8.82 1.48
CA SER A 226 7.47 -8.62 2.86
C SER A 226 8.09 -9.90 3.42
N GLU A 227 9.02 -9.79 4.37
CA GLU A 227 9.50 -10.98 5.10
C GLU A 227 8.35 -11.62 5.90
N VAL A 228 7.50 -10.80 6.51
CA VAL A 228 6.37 -11.22 7.34
C VAL A 228 5.09 -10.46 6.97
N VAL A 229 3.96 -11.17 7.01
CA VAL A 229 2.64 -10.55 6.90
C VAL A 229 2.11 -10.15 8.29
N PRO A 230 1.32 -9.06 8.42
CA PRO A 230 0.79 -8.62 9.70
C PRO A 230 0.03 -9.72 10.45
N GLN A 231 0.41 -9.99 11.70
CA GLN A 231 -0.33 -10.93 12.53
C GLN A 231 -1.78 -10.42 12.72
N GLY A 232 -2.76 -11.32 12.62
CA GLY A 232 -4.17 -10.96 12.75
C GLY A 232 -4.76 -10.18 11.56
N GLY A 233 -4.06 -10.11 10.42
CA GLY A 233 -4.59 -9.50 9.19
C GLY A 233 -4.65 -7.98 9.23
N GLY A 234 -3.76 -7.33 9.98
CA GLY A 234 -3.70 -5.87 10.09
C GLY A 234 -3.27 -5.14 8.79
N ILE A 235 -3.16 -3.82 8.88
CA ILE A 235 -2.74 -2.97 7.76
C ILE A 235 -1.26 -3.23 7.45
N HIS A 236 -0.94 -3.43 6.17
CA HIS A 236 0.42 -3.62 5.71
C HIS A 236 1.18 -2.29 5.66
N GLU A 237 2.46 -2.28 6.07
CA GLU A 237 3.25 -1.05 6.18
C GLU A 237 3.43 -0.33 4.83
N ILE A 238 3.66 -1.08 3.75
CA ILE A 238 3.73 -0.56 2.37
C ILE A 238 2.47 0.23 1.97
N THR A 239 1.28 -0.14 2.46
CA THR A 239 0.03 0.59 2.22
C THR A 239 0.12 2.01 2.79
N LYS A 240 0.58 2.14 4.04
CA LYS A 240 0.77 3.43 4.72
C LYS A 240 1.84 4.27 4.04
N TYR A 241 2.97 3.63 3.73
CA TYR A 241 4.09 4.27 3.05
C TYR A 241 3.69 4.84 1.69
N LEU A 242 3.07 4.03 0.82
CA LEU A 242 2.76 4.44 -0.54
C LEU A 242 1.76 5.58 -0.56
N LEU A 243 0.73 5.55 0.29
CA LEU A 243 -0.24 6.64 0.36
C LEU A 243 0.40 7.95 0.81
N LYS A 244 1.29 7.90 1.81
CA LYS A 244 2.08 9.07 2.22
C LYS A 244 2.99 9.59 1.08
N TYR A 245 3.57 8.67 0.31
CA TYR A 245 4.41 9.01 -0.83
C TYR A 245 3.58 9.68 -1.94
N ILE A 246 2.40 9.15 -2.26
CA ILE A 246 1.46 9.75 -3.22
C ILE A 246 1.08 11.16 -2.79
N LEU A 247 0.73 11.38 -1.52
CA LEU A 247 0.44 12.73 -1.01
C LEU A 247 1.63 13.68 -1.20
N SER A 248 2.86 13.21 -0.99
CA SER A 248 4.08 14.01 -1.22
C SER A 248 4.31 14.35 -2.70
N LEU A 249 3.85 13.50 -3.63
CA LEU A 249 3.84 13.82 -5.06
C LEU A 249 2.79 14.90 -5.37
N LEU A 250 1.60 14.80 -4.78
CA LEU A 250 0.48 15.70 -5.01
C LEU A 250 0.69 17.11 -4.41
N ASP A 251 1.48 17.22 -3.33
CA ASP A 251 2.02 18.51 -2.85
C ASP A 251 2.73 19.30 -3.97
N ASN A 252 3.25 18.60 -4.99
CA ASN A 252 3.91 19.17 -6.16
C ASN A 252 3.09 18.97 -7.45
N GLY A 253 1.78 18.75 -7.33
CA GLY A 253 0.90 18.27 -8.40
C GLY A 253 0.84 19.17 -9.63
N ARG A 254 0.97 20.50 -9.47
CA ARG A 254 1.03 21.45 -10.60
C ARG A 254 2.25 21.20 -11.48
N SER A 255 3.43 21.16 -10.86
CA SER A 255 4.70 20.94 -11.55
C SER A 255 4.75 19.52 -12.09
N LEU A 256 4.27 18.53 -11.32
CA LEU A 256 4.20 17.14 -11.76
C LEU A 256 3.29 16.97 -12.97
N LYS A 257 2.13 17.64 -13.04
CA LYS A 257 1.27 17.62 -14.23
C LYS A 257 1.99 18.11 -15.49
N ILE A 258 2.80 19.16 -15.39
CA ILE A 258 3.63 19.66 -16.51
C ILE A 258 4.74 18.65 -16.86
N ILE A 259 5.38 18.06 -15.85
CA ILE A 259 6.44 17.08 -16.04
C ILE A 259 5.91 15.81 -16.72
N LEU A 260 4.71 15.35 -16.39
CA LEU A 260 4.16 14.11 -16.95
C LEU A 260 3.77 14.24 -18.42
N VAL A 261 3.34 15.42 -18.88
CA VAL A 261 3.11 15.68 -20.32
C VAL A 261 4.40 15.37 -21.08
N GLY A 262 4.35 14.36 -21.95
CA GLY A 262 5.49 13.92 -22.76
C GLY A 262 5.93 15.00 -23.75
N ASP A 263 7.21 14.97 -24.15
CA ASP A 263 7.66 15.72 -25.32
C ASP A 263 7.50 14.80 -26.55
N GLU A 264 6.98 15.33 -27.66
CA GLU A 264 6.80 14.60 -28.94
C GLU A 264 8.09 13.92 -29.43
N GLN A 265 9.26 14.39 -28.98
CA GLN A 265 10.58 13.88 -29.35
C GLN A 265 10.95 12.51 -28.76
N ASP A 266 10.32 12.03 -27.68
CA ASP A 266 10.87 10.88 -26.93
C ASP A 266 10.41 9.50 -27.45
N GLY A 267 9.49 9.44 -28.42
CA GLY A 267 9.07 8.20 -29.11
C GLY A 267 8.54 7.06 -28.23
N MET A 268 8.54 7.24 -26.90
CA MET A 268 8.02 6.33 -25.90
C MET A 268 6.62 6.75 -25.50
N VAL A 269 5.79 5.74 -25.24
CA VAL A 269 4.40 5.84 -24.79
C VAL A 269 4.30 6.91 -23.69
N GLU A 270 3.40 7.89 -23.92
CA GLU A 270 3.04 8.92 -22.96
C GLU A 270 2.86 8.29 -21.57
N MET A 271 3.47 8.88 -20.54
CA MET A 271 2.83 8.76 -19.22
C MET A 271 1.57 9.62 -19.30
N GLU A 272 0.47 8.92 -19.59
CA GLU A 272 -0.72 8.85 -18.74
C GLU A 272 -0.73 9.90 -17.61
N THR A 273 -1.81 10.67 -17.56
CA THR A 273 -2.01 11.87 -16.76
C THR A 273 -1.65 11.69 -15.28
N LEU A 274 -1.57 12.78 -14.50
CA LEU A 274 -1.35 12.68 -13.04
C LEU A 274 -2.35 11.72 -12.37
N GLN A 275 -3.59 11.68 -12.86
CA GLN A 275 -4.61 10.74 -12.40
C GLN A 275 -4.20 9.29 -12.66
N ASP A 276 -3.77 8.99 -13.88
CA ASP A 276 -3.39 7.64 -14.30
C ASP A 276 -2.14 7.15 -13.55
N ALA A 277 -1.17 8.04 -13.31
CA ALA A 277 0.02 7.72 -12.51
C ALA A 277 -0.35 7.33 -11.07
N VAL A 278 -1.26 8.08 -10.43
CA VAL A 278 -1.74 7.78 -9.07
C VAL A 278 -2.60 6.52 -9.05
N ALA A 279 -3.51 6.37 -10.01
CA ALA A 279 -4.37 5.19 -10.13
C ALA A 279 -3.55 3.90 -10.34
N THR A 280 -2.51 3.95 -11.16
CA THR A 280 -1.59 2.83 -11.40
C THR A 280 -0.82 2.46 -10.13
N LEU A 281 -0.31 3.43 -9.37
CA LEU A 281 0.38 3.17 -8.11
C LEU A 281 -0.53 2.45 -7.10
N ILE A 282 -1.77 2.92 -6.94
CA ILE A 282 -2.75 2.28 -6.04
C ILE A 282 -3.13 0.89 -6.55
N SER A 283 -3.34 0.73 -7.86
CA SER A 283 -3.68 -0.57 -8.45
C SER A 283 -2.57 -1.61 -8.26
N HIS A 284 -1.30 -1.22 -8.43
CA HIS A 284 -0.16 -2.11 -8.16
C HIS A 284 -0.03 -2.46 -6.68
N LEU A 285 -0.32 -1.52 -5.78
CA LEU A 285 -0.40 -1.80 -4.35
C LEU A 285 -1.48 -2.85 -4.06
N GLU A 286 -2.68 -2.72 -4.62
CA GLU A 286 -3.77 -3.66 -4.43
C GLU A 286 -3.45 -5.06 -4.96
N ILE A 287 -2.83 -5.16 -6.13
CA ILE A 287 -2.36 -6.44 -6.69
C ILE A 287 -1.32 -7.09 -5.76
N MET A 288 -0.36 -6.30 -5.26
CA MET A 288 0.65 -6.79 -4.33
C MET A 288 0.01 -7.24 -3.00
N LEU A 289 -0.96 -6.50 -2.47
CA LEU A 289 -1.70 -6.88 -1.27
C LEU A 289 -2.45 -8.20 -1.49
N GLU A 290 -3.13 -8.36 -2.63
CA GLU A 290 -3.79 -9.63 -2.95
C GLU A 290 -2.76 -10.78 -3.01
N LYS A 291 -1.57 -10.57 -3.58
CA LYS A 291 -0.48 -11.56 -3.57
C LYS A 291 -0.06 -11.93 -2.14
N GLU A 292 0.23 -10.95 -1.28
CA GLU A 292 0.63 -11.20 0.12
C GLU A 292 -0.49 -11.86 0.94
N SER A 293 -1.75 -11.58 0.62
CA SER A 293 -2.91 -12.18 1.30
C SER A 293 -2.98 -13.71 1.15
N HIS A 294 -2.37 -14.27 0.10
CA HIS A 294 -2.31 -15.73 -0.10
C HIS A 294 -1.34 -16.44 0.85
N ARG A 295 -0.55 -15.70 1.63
CA ARG A 295 0.33 -16.27 2.65
C ARG A 295 -0.42 -16.70 3.91
N TYR A 296 -1.64 -16.20 4.12
CA TYR A 296 -2.49 -16.65 5.22
C TYR A 296 -3.13 -18.01 4.89
N GLN A 297 -2.98 -18.97 5.81
CA GLN A 297 -3.59 -20.29 5.68
C GLN A 297 -5.11 -20.26 5.90
N ASP A 298 -5.57 -19.39 6.80
CA ASP A 298 -7.00 -19.20 7.06
C ASP A 298 -7.59 -18.25 6.01
N ALA A 299 -8.56 -18.75 5.24
CA ALA A 299 -9.21 -17.99 4.18
C ALA A 299 -10.03 -16.80 4.71
N GLY A 300 -10.56 -16.88 5.94
CA GLY A 300 -11.19 -15.76 6.62
C GLY A 300 -10.17 -14.69 6.98
N LEU A 301 -9.01 -15.08 7.50
CA LEU A 301 -7.91 -14.15 7.80
C LEU A 301 -7.36 -13.47 6.55
N LYS A 302 -7.28 -14.20 5.42
CA LYS A 302 -6.99 -13.59 4.11
C LYS A 302 -7.94 -12.45 3.79
N GLN A 303 -9.26 -12.67 3.92
CA GLN A 303 -10.24 -11.61 3.66
C GLN A 303 -10.17 -10.48 4.68
N MET A 304 -9.90 -10.78 5.96
CA MET A 304 -9.69 -9.76 7.00
C MET A 304 -8.55 -8.81 6.64
N PHE A 305 -7.43 -9.35 6.14
CA PHE A 305 -6.31 -8.58 5.65
C PHE A 305 -6.71 -7.63 4.52
N MET A 306 -7.47 -8.11 3.53
CA MET A 306 -7.95 -7.27 2.43
C MET A 306 -8.91 -6.19 2.92
N VAL A 307 -9.85 -6.51 3.80
CA VAL A 307 -10.78 -5.55 4.42
C VAL A 307 -10.03 -4.41 5.12
N ASN A 308 -9.03 -4.72 5.94
CA ASN A 308 -8.27 -3.70 6.65
C ASN A 308 -7.49 -2.79 5.69
N ASN A 309 -6.82 -3.34 4.69
CA ASN A 309 -5.99 -2.56 3.77
C ASN A 309 -6.82 -1.74 2.77
N VAL A 310 -7.84 -2.33 2.14
CA VAL A 310 -8.72 -1.59 1.22
C VAL A 310 -9.46 -0.47 1.97
N ASN A 311 -9.85 -0.69 3.24
CA ASN A 311 -10.54 0.33 4.02
C ASN A 311 -9.59 1.49 4.36
N PHE A 312 -8.33 1.17 4.65
CA PHE A 312 -7.33 2.18 4.89
C PHE A 312 -7.08 3.02 3.62
N VAL A 313 -6.91 2.38 2.46
CA VAL A 313 -6.76 3.08 1.16
C VAL A 313 -7.96 3.99 0.91
N LEU A 314 -9.17 3.44 0.98
CA LEU A 314 -10.41 4.18 0.75
C LEU A 314 -10.52 5.40 1.67
N HIS A 315 -10.27 5.22 2.98
CA HIS A 315 -10.36 6.31 3.95
C HIS A 315 -9.32 7.41 3.70
N GLN A 316 -8.08 7.04 3.32
CA GLN A 316 -7.04 8.00 2.98
C GLN A 316 -7.36 8.76 1.68
N VAL A 317 -7.92 8.08 0.68
CA VAL A 317 -8.34 8.71 -0.57
C VAL A 317 -9.48 9.69 -0.31
N GLU A 318 -10.53 9.27 0.39
CA GLU A 318 -11.69 10.11 0.70
C GLU A 318 -11.32 11.35 1.55
N GLY A 319 -10.32 11.22 2.43
CA GLY A 319 -9.83 12.28 3.31
C GLY A 319 -8.78 13.21 2.69
N SER A 320 -8.40 13.03 1.43
CA SER A 320 -7.32 13.79 0.80
C SER A 320 -7.66 14.29 -0.60
N GLU A 321 -6.74 15.05 -1.19
CA GLU A 321 -6.89 15.54 -2.57
C GLU A 321 -6.90 14.44 -3.63
N ILE A 322 -6.50 13.21 -3.26
CA ILE A 322 -6.57 12.03 -4.13
C ILE A 322 -8.02 11.78 -4.58
N LYS A 323 -9.03 12.01 -3.73
CA LYS A 323 -10.44 11.88 -4.12
C LYS A 323 -10.80 12.78 -5.31
N TYR A 324 -10.39 14.05 -5.29
CA TYR A 324 -10.70 14.96 -6.39
C TYR A 324 -9.97 14.60 -7.68
N LEU A 325 -8.80 13.96 -7.56
CA LEU A 325 -8.02 13.50 -8.69
C LEU A 325 -8.62 12.24 -9.33
N LEU A 326 -9.05 11.26 -8.54
CA LEU A 326 -9.56 9.97 -9.03
C LEU A 326 -11.06 9.99 -9.35
N GLY A 327 -11.83 10.89 -8.73
CA GLY A 327 -13.26 11.05 -8.93
C GLY A 327 -14.14 10.09 -8.11
N ASP A 328 -15.44 10.39 -8.05
CA ASP A 328 -16.40 9.64 -7.24
C ASP A 328 -16.65 8.21 -7.77
N ASP A 329 -16.51 7.97 -9.07
CA ASP A 329 -16.64 6.62 -9.66
C ASP A 329 -15.58 5.66 -9.12
N TRP A 330 -14.35 6.15 -8.93
CA TRP A 330 -13.29 5.36 -8.30
C TRP A 330 -13.66 5.00 -6.86
N VAL A 331 -14.16 5.96 -6.09
CA VAL A 331 -14.59 5.76 -4.69
C VAL A 331 -15.71 4.73 -4.61
N LEU A 332 -16.75 4.86 -5.44
CA LEU A 332 -17.89 3.92 -5.47
C LEU A 332 -17.43 2.48 -5.79
N LYS A 333 -16.55 2.32 -6.77
CA LYS A 333 -15.98 1.01 -7.13
C LYS A 333 -15.26 0.36 -5.94
N HIS A 334 -14.44 1.11 -5.21
CA HIS A 334 -13.69 0.57 -4.07
C HIS A 334 -14.57 0.35 -2.84
N GLN A 335 -15.65 1.12 -2.67
CA GLN A 335 -16.69 0.84 -1.69
C GLN A 335 -17.41 -0.49 -1.97
N ASP A 336 -17.67 -0.81 -3.25
CA ASP A 336 -18.29 -2.09 -3.61
C ASP A 336 -17.32 -3.26 -3.43
N GLN A 337 -16.05 -3.11 -3.83
CA GLN A 337 -15.00 -4.10 -3.53
C GLN A 337 -14.85 -4.35 -2.02
N MET A 338 -14.93 -3.30 -1.20
CA MET A 338 -14.94 -3.43 0.26
C MET A 338 -16.10 -4.30 0.76
N LYS A 339 -17.32 -4.05 0.25
CA LYS A 339 -18.51 -4.84 0.60
C LYS A 339 -18.35 -6.31 0.18
N ASP A 340 -17.73 -6.57 -0.97
CA ASP A 340 -17.45 -7.92 -1.45
C ASP A 340 -16.47 -8.66 -0.51
N HIS A 341 -15.38 -8.01 -0.11
CA HIS A 341 -14.44 -8.59 0.86
C HIS A 341 -15.08 -8.86 2.23
N ILE A 342 -15.90 -7.93 2.75
CA ILE A 342 -16.65 -8.13 3.99
C ILE A 342 -17.63 -9.30 3.86
N SER A 343 -18.36 -9.37 2.75
CA SER A 343 -19.34 -10.44 2.51
C SER A 343 -18.65 -11.81 2.39
N SER A 344 -17.54 -11.87 1.66
CA SER A 344 -16.69 -13.06 1.52
C SER A 344 -16.15 -13.50 2.88
N PHE A 345 -15.61 -12.57 3.67
CA PHE A 345 -15.17 -12.82 5.04
C PHE A 345 -16.28 -13.46 5.90
N ILE A 346 -17.47 -12.85 5.94
CA ILE A 346 -18.58 -13.34 6.76
C ILE A 346 -19.05 -14.73 6.29
N ASN A 347 -19.08 -14.97 4.97
CA ASN A 347 -19.51 -16.24 4.42
C ASN A 347 -18.52 -17.36 4.72
N ILE A 348 -17.23 -17.15 4.43
CA ILE A 348 -16.18 -18.15 4.61
C ILE A 348 -15.95 -18.44 6.09
N SER A 349 -15.79 -17.40 6.92
CA SER A 349 -15.34 -17.58 8.29
C SER A 349 -16.40 -18.19 9.22
N TRP A 350 -17.68 -18.08 8.84
CA TRP A 350 -18.81 -18.58 9.61
C TRP A 350 -19.54 -19.75 8.94
N GLU A 351 -19.03 -20.25 7.81
CA GLU A 351 -19.66 -21.33 7.05
C GLU A 351 -19.88 -22.59 7.92
N SER A 352 -18.84 -23.03 8.64
CA SER A 352 -18.89 -24.23 9.48
C SER A 352 -19.93 -24.11 10.61
N VAL A 353 -20.06 -22.91 11.20
CA VAL A 353 -21.04 -22.59 12.23
C VAL A 353 -22.44 -22.62 11.62
N MET A 354 -22.64 -21.99 10.47
CA MET A 354 -23.92 -21.94 9.77
C MET A 354 -24.37 -23.29 9.24
N TYR A 355 -23.43 -24.16 8.84
CA TYR A 355 -23.71 -25.50 8.35
C TYR A 355 -24.46 -26.33 9.39
N CYS A 356 -24.19 -26.12 10.68
CA CYS A 356 -24.86 -26.81 11.78
C CYS A 356 -26.40 -26.68 11.68
N PHE A 357 -26.92 -25.54 11.22
CA PHE A 357 -28.37 -25.33 11.12
C PHE A 357 -29.03 -26.03 9.92
N HIS A 358 -28.24 -26.51 8.96
CA HIS A 358 -28.71 -27.08 7.69
C HIS A 358 -28.62 -28.60 7.64
N VAL A 359 -27.97 -29.24 8.61
CA VAL A 359 -27.86 -30.70 8.67
C VAL A 359 -29.23 -31.34 8.90
N LYS A 360 -29.82 -31.90 7.84
CA LYS A 360 -31.00 -32.77 7.93
C LYS A 360 -30.54 -34.13 8.46
N THR A 361 -30.82 -34.43 9.72
CA THR A 361 -30.55 -35.74 10.33
C THR A 361 -31.49 -36.81 9.79
N ASN A 362 -31.33 -37.23 8.54
CA ASN A 362 -32.27 -38.12 7.87
C ASN A 362 -31.85 -39.60 7.78
N LYS A 363 -30.74 -40.05 8.38
CA LYS A 363 -30.27 -41.45 8.13
C LYS A 363 -29.67 -42.26 9.28
N ILE A 364 -29.64 -41.79 10.53
CA ILE A 364 -29.16 -42.63 11.66
C ILE A 364 -30.13 -42.55 12.85
N PRO A 365 -30.95 -43.59 13.10
CA PRO A 365 -31.95 -43.61 14.19
C PRO A 365 -31.36 -43.55 15.62
N ILE A 366 -30.05 -43.80 15.76
CA ILE A 366 -29.38 -43.97 17.05
C ILE A 366 -29.00 -42.63 17.71
N PHE A 367 -28.93 -41.52 16.96
CA PHE A 367 -28.59 -40.18 17.47
C PHE A 367 -29.77 -39.19 17.40
N SER A 368 -30.98 -39.67 17.73
CA SER A 368 -32.24 -38.91 17.65
C SER A 368 -32.41 -37.78 18.69
N ASN A 369 -31.34 -37.36 19.38
CA ASN A 369 -31.31 -36.26 20.34
C ASN A 369 -30.16 -35.26 20.04
N LEU A 370 -30.42 -34.30 19.13
CA LEU A 370 -29.63 -33.09 18.82
C LEU A 370 -28.08 -33.11 19.06
N PRO A 371 -27.30 -33.90 18.30
CA PRO A 371 -25.84 -33.71 18.19
C PRO A 371 -25.45 -32.32 17.65
N THR A 372 -26.39 -31.65 16.98
CA THR A 372 -26.18 -30.39 16.26
C THR A 372 -25.84 -29.19 17.17
N LEU A 373 -26.44 -29.06 18.35
CA LEU A 373 -26.15 -27.93 19.26
C LEU A 373 -24.76 -28.05 19.90
N GLN A 374 -24.30 -29.27 20.18
CA GLN A 374 -22.94 -29.49 20.68
C GLN A 374 -21.90 -29.20 19.60
N ILE A 375 -22.15 -29.64 18.36
CA ILE A 375 -21.29 -29.31 17.20
C ILE A 375 -21.29 -27.80 16.96
N PHE A 376 -22.45 -27.15 17.03
CA PHE A 376 -22.56 -25.70 16.95
C PHE A 376 -21.70 -25.01 18.01
N ASN A 377 -21.83 -25.37 19.29
CA ASN A 377 -21.05 -24.76 20.37
C ASN A 377 -19.54 -24.89 20.11
N LEU A 378 -19.10 -26.07 19.67
CA LEU A 378 -17.69 -26.32 19.35
C LEU A 378 -17.20 -25.45 18.18
N GLN A 379 -17.95 -25.40 17.08
CA GLN A 379 -17.57 -24.59 15.91
C GLN A 379 -17.61 -23.09 16.23
N PHE A 380 -18.65 -22.65 16.93
CA PHE A 380 -18.81 -21.27 17.37
C PHE A 380 -17.64 -20.84 18.26
N GLU A 381 -17.32 -21.61 19.31
CA GLU A 381 -16.23 -21.27 20.23
C GLU A 381 -14.88 -21.25 19.52
N LYS A 382 -14.61 -22.23 18.65
CA LYS A 382 -13.39 -22.25 17.83
C LYS A 382 -13.27 -20.98 17.00
N THR A 383 -14.31 -20.62 16.25
CA THR A 383 -14.32 -19.43 15.40
C THR A 383 -14.22 -18.16 16.25
N TYR A 384 -14.99 -18.06 17.34
CA TYR A 384 -14.99 -16.93 18.26
C TYR A 384 -13.60 -16.66 18.84
N TRP A 385 -12.98 -17.67 19.47
CA TRP A 385 -11.66 -17.51 20.10
C TRP A 385 -10.56 -17.18 19.08
N THR A 386 -10.64 -17.76 17.88
CA THR A 386 -9.70 -17.43 16.80
C THR A 386 -9.85 -15.96 16.39
N GLN A 387 -11.07 -15.53 16.07
CA GLN A 387 -11.36 -14.19 15.57
C GLN A 387 -11.24 -13.09 16.64
N LYS A 388 -11.28 -13.44 17.92
CA LYS A 388 -11.03 -12.50 19.02
C LYS A 388 -9.60 -11.94 18.99
N THR A 389 -8.65 -12.72 18.47
CA THR A 389 -7.24 -12.32 18.32
C THR A 389 -6.95 -11.54 17.03
N TRP A 390 -7.95 -11.41 16.15
CA TRP A 390 -7.81 -10.61 14.93
C TRP A 390 -8.11 -9.15 15.24
N LYS A 391 -7.59 -8.22 14.45
CA LYS A 391 -7.75 -6.79 14.70
C LYS A 391 -8.34 -6.08 13.49
N VAL A 392 -9.39 -5.31 13.72
CA VAL A 392 -9.88 -4.30 12.76
C VAL A 392 -9.60 -2.92 13.36
N GLU A 393 -8.67 -2.17 12.77
CA GLU A 393 -8.22 -0.89 13.33
C GLU A 393 -9.31 0.18 13.33
N ASN A 394 -10.16 0.21 12.29
CA ASN A 394 -11.23 1.20 12.17
C ASN A 394 -12.45 0.80 13.05
N PRO A 395 -12.81 1.59 14.08
CA PRO A 395 -13.88 1.21 15.01
C PRO A 395 -15.26 1.13 14.37
N LEU A 396 -15.55 1.98 13.39
CA LEU A 396 -16.84 1.99 12.68
C LEU A 396 -16.99 0.74 11.80
N LEU A 397 -15.96 0.43 11.01
CA LEU A 397 -15.91 -0.80 10.21
C LEU A 397 -16.04 -2.04 11.10
N ARG A 398 -15.30 -2.06 12.21
CA ARG A 398 -15.35 -3.14 13.19
C ARG A 398 -16.76 -3.34 13.76
N SER A 399 -17.40 -2.24 14.19
CA SER A 399 -18.78 -2.26 14.68
C SER A 399 -19.76 -2.78 13.62
N ASN A 400 -19.61 -2.36 12.37
CA ASN A 400 -20.45 -2.81 11.26
C ASN A 400 -20.27 -4.31 10.98
N MET A 401 -19.02 -4.80 10.96
CA MET A 401 -18.73 -6.23 10.77
C MET A 401 -19.30 -7.08 11.91
N ARG A 402 -19.14 -6.65 13.18
CA ARG A 402 -19.74 -7.32 14.33
C ARG A 402 -21.26 -7.41 14.18
N LYS A 403 -21.90 -6.30 13.81
CA LYS A 403 -23.35 -6.25 13.58
C LYS A 403 -23.78 -7.24 12.49
N SER A 404 -23.11 -7.24 11.33
CA SER A 404 -23.47 -8.16 10.23
C SER A 404 -23.27 -9.63 10.59
N VAL A 405 -22.21 -9.97 11.33
CA VAL A 405 -22.01 -11.34 11.84
C VAL A 405 -23.11 -11.71 12.83
N SER A 406 -23.41 -10.81 13.77
CA SER A 406 -24.44 -11.01 14.79
C SER A 406 -25.82 -11.21 14.19
N GLU A 407 -26.25 -10.30 13.31
CA GLU A 407 -27.55 -10.40 12.63
C GLU A 407 -27.69 -11.73 11.88
N LYS A 408 -26.66 -12.12 11.11
CA LYS A 408 -26.69 -13.37 10.34
C LYS A 408 -26.76 -14.60 11.24
N LEU A 409 -25.90 -14.66 12.27
CA LEU A 409 -25.75 -15.84 13.13
C LEU A 409 -26.92 -16.00 14.09
N VAL A 410 -27.30 -14.93 14.77
CA VAL A 410 -28.37 -14.95 15.77
C VAL A 410 -29.71 -15.22 15.11
N GLN A 411 -29.98 -14.64 13.93
CA GLN A 411 -31.20 -14.94 13.18
C GLN A 411 -31.30 -16.43 12.82
N ALA A 412 -30.21 -17.03 12.33
CA ALA A 412 -30.18 -18.46 12.00
C ALA A 412 -30.33 -19.34 13.24
N TYR A 413 -29.64 -19.00 14.34
CA TYR A 413 -29.71 -19.70 15.62
C TYR A 413 -31.11 -19.66 16.22
N SER A 414 -31.71 -18.48 16.33
CA SER A 414 -33.08 -18.29 16.84
C SER A 414 -34.10 -19.07 16.01
N THR A 415 -34.00 -19.01 14.67
CA THR A 415 -34.86 -19.79 13.78
C THR A 415 -34.70 -21.30 14.02
N TYR A 416 -33.49 -21.77 14.30
CA TYR A 416 -33.23 -23.17 14.63
C TYR A 416 -33.84 -23.58 15.98
N LEU A 417 -33.70 -22.74 17.01
CA LEU A 417 -34.30 -22.99 18.33
C LEU A 417 -35.83 -23.06 18.25
N GLU A 418 -36.44 -22.14 17.50
CA GLU A 418 -37.89 -22.07 17.28
C GLU A 418 -38.45 -23.32 16.57
N LYS A 419 -37.64 -23.97 15.72
CA LYS A 419 -38.01 -25.25 15.09
C LYS A 419 -37.89 -26.44 16.05
N HIS A 420 -37.14 -26.31 17.15
CA HIS A 420 -36.81 -27.39 18.09
C HIS A 420 -37.21 -27.07 19.54
N LYS A 421 -38.22 -26.23 19.77
CA LYS A 421 -38.64 -25.69 21.09
C LYS A 421 -38.76 -26.71 22.22
N ASN A 422 -39.15 -27.94 21.89
CA ASN A 422 -39.36 -28.99 22.89
C ASN A 422 -38.06 -29.63 23.40
N LYS A 423 -36.96 -29.56 22.63
CA LYS A 423 -35.67 -30.21 22.94
C LYS A 423 -34.53 -29.20 23.18
N ALA A 424 -34.60 -28.01 22.56
CA ALA A 424 -33.54 -27.03 22.58
C ALA A 424 -33.20 -26.46 23.99
N PRO A 425 -34.16 -26.07 24.86
CA PRO A 425 -33.84 -25.43 26.14
C PRO A 425 -33.02 -26.30 27.11
N LYS A 426 -33.09 -27.63 26.98
CA LYS A 426 -32.38 -28.57 27.85
C LYS A 426 -30.91 -28.77 27.47
N LEU A 427 -30.52 -28.37 26.27
CA LEU A 427 -29.19 -28.62 25.69
C LEU A 427 -28.48 -27.32 25.26
N MET A 428 -29.14 -26.18 25.48
CA MET A 428 -28.65 -24.86 25.08
C MET A 428 -27.56 -24.38 26.03
N LYS A 429 -26.40 -24.05 25.47
CA LYS A 429 -25.28 -23.44 26.22
C LYS A 429 -25.35 -21.91 26.22
N TYR A 430 -25.84 -21.33 25.12
CA TYR A 430 -25.89 -19.88 24.89
C TYR A 430 -27.32 -19.48 24.49
N THR A 431 -27.87 -18.43 25.10
CA THR A 431 -29.07 -17.77 24.56
C THR A 431 -28.70 -16.94 23.32
N PRO A 432 -29.68 -16.52 22.49
CA PRO A 432 -29.44 -15.53 21.44
C PRO A 432 -28.72 -14.26 21.96
N GLU A 433 -29.10 -13.78 23.14
CA GLU A 433 -28.51 -12.60 23.78
C GLU A 433 -27.06 -12.85 24.25
N ASP A 434 -26.75 -14.07 24.73
CA ASP A 434 -25.38 -14.46 25.06
C ASP A 434 -24.47 -14.42 23.82
N LEU A 435 -24.98 -14.89 22.67
CA LEU A 435 -24.25 -14.85 21.40
C LEU A 435 -24.00 -13.42 20.95
N GLU A 436 -25.02 -12.55 20.97
CA GLU A 436 -24.87 -11.13 20.62
C GLU A 436 -23.78 -10.45 21.48
N LYS A 437 -23.80 -10.71 22.79
CA LYS A 437 -22.80 -10.18 23.72
C LYS A 437 -21.40 -10.67 23.37
N LEU A 438 -21.21 -11.97 23.13
CA LEU A 438 -19.90 -12.51 22.76
C LEU A 438 -19.41 -11.92 21.43
N LEU A 439 -20.28 -11.87 20.41
CA LEU A 439 -19.93 -11.36 19.09
C LEU A 439 -19.54 -9.87 19.11
N SER A 440 -20.01 -9.11 20.11
CA SER A 440 -19.61 -7.72 20.30
C SER A 440 -18.13 -7.54 20.68
N ASP A 441 -17.44 -8.59 21.12
CA ASP A 441 -16.01 -8.60 21.49
C ASP A 441 -15.07 -8.95 20.33
N LEU A 442 -15.60 -9.34 19.16
CA LEU A 442 -14.78 -9.84 18.05
C LEU A 442 -13.87 -8.76 17.46
N PHE A 443 -12.70 -9.12 16.96
CA PHE A 443 -11.81 -8.20 16.23
C PHE A 443 -11.17 -7.06 17.05
N GLU A 444 -11.12 -7.18 18.38
CA GLU A 444 -10.39 -6.21 19.23
C GLU A 444 -8.87 -6.32 19.06
N GLY A 445 -8.34 -7.54 18.88
CA GLY A 445 -6.90 -7.81 18.73
C GLY A 445 -6.24 -8.13 20.06
#